data_AF-A0A0B6YMZ3-F1
#
_entry.id   AF-A0A0B6YMZ3-F1
#
_cell.length_a   1.000
_cell.length_b   1.000
_cell.length_c   1.000
_cell.angle_alpha   90.00
_cell.angle_beta   90.00
_cell.angle_gamma   90.00
#
_symmetry.space_group_name_H-M   'P 1'
#
loop_
_entity.id
_entity.type
_entity.pdbx_description
1 polymer ?
#
loop_
_entity_poly.entity_id
_entity_poly.type
_entity_poly.pdbx_seq_one_letter_code
_entity_poly.pdbx_strand_id
1 'polypeptide(L)'
;QRLGRFRPAAHAIGLNMSVGGVCVTPLGQILVVDTLNHVINLYTEYGDLLQLVLAPSDDVGTIHALALGPEGHLAVTEFSVGGEHCIKIFRYQHCSCHGRATPASKRRSTVSPSVV
;
A
#
# COMPACT_ATOMS: atom_id res chain seq x y z
N GLN A 1 -16.14 -20.81 -13.10
CA GLN A 1 -14.86 -21.32 -13.66
C GLN A 1 -13.71 -20.60 -12.97
N ARG A 2 -12.59 -21.30 -12.67
CA ARG A 2 -11.38 -20.69 -12.10
C ARG A 2 -10.39 -20.42 -13.24
N LEU A 3 -10.08 -19.14 -13.49
CA LEU A 3 -9.21 -18.73 -14.59
C LEU A 3 -7.72 -18.92 -14.28
N GLY A 4 -7.33 -18.80 -13.00
CA GLY A 4 -5.94 -18.94 -12.57
C GLY A 4 -5.83 -19.01 -11.05
N ARG A 5 -4.59 -19.04 -10.55
CA ARG A 5 -4.30 -18.77 -9.14
C ARG A 5 -2.99 -18.02 -9.06
N PHE A 6 -3.10 -16.79 -8.58
CA PHE A 6 -1.98 -15.98 -8.16
C PHE A 6 -1.36 -16.58 -6.89
N ARG A 7 -0.03 -16.64 -6.85
CA ARG A 7 0.74 -17.02 -5.67
C ARG A 7 1.90 -16.05 -5.49
N PRO A 8 1.75 -15.06 -4.59
CA PRO A 8 2.83 -14.13 -4.36
C PRO A 8 4.01 -14.86 -3.73
N ALA A 9 5.20 -14.73 -4.31
CA ALA A 9 6.44 -15.11 -3.65
C ALA A 9 6.65 -14.20 -2.43
N ALA A 10 7.10 -14.76 -1.31
CA ALA A 10 7.52 -13.94 -0.17
C ALA A 10 8.69 -13.03 -0.58
N HIS A 11 8.82 -11.89 0.09
CA HIS A 11 9.85 -10.90 -0.24
C HIS A 11 11.29 -11.45 -0.10
N ALA A 12 11.48 -12.46 0.75
CA ALA A 12 12.74 -13.18 0.90
C ALA A 12 12.50 -14.67 1.21
N ILE A 13 13.54 -15.48 0.98
CA ILE A 13 13.52 -16.91 1.27
C ILE A 13 13.28 -17.13 2.77
N GLY A 14 12.36 -18.04 3.10
CA GLY A 14 12.06 -18.41 4.49
C GLY A 14 11.10 -17.46 5.22
N LEU A 15 10.64 -16.39 4.56
CA LEU A 15 9.58 -15.54 5.12
C LEU A 15 8.19 -16.05 4.75
N ASN A 16 7.26 -15.93 5.69
CA ASN A 16 5.84 -16.05 5.43
C ASN A 16 5.25 -14.66 5.15
N MET A 17 4.14 -14.62 4.44
CA MET A 17 3.36 -13.41 4.21
C MET A 17 1.91 -13.62 4.61
N SER A 18 1.27 -12.54 5.07
CA SER A 18 -0.15 -12.52 5.37
C SER A 18 -0.84 -11.51 4.47
N VAL A 19 -1.52 -11.99 3.43
CA VAL A 19 -2.20 -11.12 2.45
C VAL A 19 -3.38 -10.42 3.10
N GLY A 20 -3.36 -9.09 3.13
CA GLY A 20 -4.49 -8.25 3.56
C GLY A 20 -5.33 -7.79 2.37
N GLY A 21 -4.93 -6.67 1.77
CA GLY A 21 -5.53 -6.11 0.55
C GLY A 21 -4.70 -6.31 -0.70
N VAL A 22 -5.35 -6.25 -1.85
CA VAL A 22 -4.73 -6.31 -3.18
C VAL A 22 -5.32 -5.24 -4.10
N CYS A 23 -4.54 -4.75 -5.06
CA CYS A 23 -5.01 -3.89 -6.14
C CYS A 23 -4.25 -4.19 -7.43
N VAL A 24 -4.95 -4.10 -8.56
CA VAL A 24 -4.33 -4.29 -9.88
C VAL A 24 -4.00 -2.93 -10.47
N THR A 25 -2.77 -2.76 -10.91
CA THR A 25 -2.31 -1.54 -11.60
C THR A 25 -2.87 -1.49 -13.03
N PRO A 26 -2.88 -0.31 -13.70
CA PRO A 26 -3.24 -0.22 -15.12
C PRO A 26 -2.38 -1.08 -16.06
N LEU A 27 -1.19 -1.50 -15.62
CA LEU A 27 -0.28 -2.37 -16.38
C LEU A 27 -0.54 -3.87 -16.14
N GLY A 28 -1.56 -4.24 -15.35
CA GLY A 28 -1.87 -5.64 -15.01
C GLY A 28 -0.99 -6.22 -13.90
N GLN A 29 -0.08 -5.45 -13.32
CA GLN A 29 0.70 -5.85 -12.14
C GLN A 29 -0.16 -5.80 -10.88
N ILE A 30 0.21 -6.56 -9.86
CA ILE A 30 -0.59 -6.76 -8.65
C ILE A 30 0.16 -6.18 -7.44
N LEU A 31 -0.41 -5.14 -6.84
CA LEU A 31 -0.01 -4.64 -5.52
C LEU A 31 -0.62 -5.52 -4.43
N VAL A 32 0.18 -5.95 -3.46
CA VAL A 32 -0.25 -6.80 -2.37
C VAL A 32 0.23 -6.21 -1.05
N VAL A 33 -0.68 -6.06 -0.10
CA VAL A 33 -0.38 -5.76 1.30
C VAL A 33 0.04 -7.04 2.01
N ASP A 34 1.25 -7.07 2.52
CA ASP A 34 1.69 -8.05 3.49
C ASP A 34 1.54 -7.48 4.90
N THR A 35 0.47 -7.90 5.55
CA THR A 35 0.08 -7.45 6.89
C THR A 35 0.99 -7.97 7.99
N LEU A 36 1.72 -9.07 7.75
CA LEU A 36 2.66 -9.63 8.72
C LEU A 36 3.97 -8.84 8.72
N ASN A 37 4.47 -8.50 7.54
CA ASN A 37 5.73 -7.79 7.38
C ASN A 37 5.56 -6.26 7.27
N HIS A 38 4.31 -5.77 7.27
CA HIS A 38 3.94 -4.36 7.12
C HIS A 38 4.54 -3.70 5.87
N VAL A 39 4.51 -4.43 4.75
CA VAL A 39 5.01 -3.96 3.45
C VAL A 39 3.94 -4.01 2.36
N ILE A 40 4.11 -3.19 1.33
CA ILE A 40 3.39 -3.33 0.06
C ILE A 40 4.37 -3.78 -1.00
N ASN A 41 4.08 -4.91 -1.62
CA ASN A 41 4.88 -5.48 -2.70
C ASN A 41 4.13 -5.39 -4.03
N LEU A 42 4.88 -5.19 -5.12
CA LEU A 42 4.38 -5.24 -6.49
C LEU A 42 4.80 -6.56 -7.11
N TYR A 43 3.87 -7.24 -7.77
CA TYR A 43 4.08 -8.53 -8.40
C TYR A 43 3.66 -8.49 -9.88
N THR A 44 4.23 -9.41 -10.67
CA THR A 44 3.66 -9.79 -11.95
C THR A 44 2.30 -10.44 -11.75
N GLU A 45 1.50 -10.57 -12.82
CA GLU A 45 0.26 -11.35 -12.80
C GLU A 45 0.49 -12.85 -12.45
N TYR A 46 1.73 -13.33 -12.60
CA TYR A 46 2.14 -14.71 -12.31
C TYR A 46 2.61 -14.92 -10.86
N GLY A 47 2.83 -13.85 -10.09
CA GLY A 47 3.25 -13.93 -8.69
C GLY A 47 4.74 -13.71 -8.44
N ASP A 48 5.50 -13.31 -9.46
CA ASP A 48 6.91 -12.94 -9.31
C ASP A 48 7.02 -11.56 -8.70
N LEU A 49 7.86 -11.41 -7.68
CA LEU A 49 8.10 -10.13 -7.02
C LEU A 49 8.85 -9.20 -7.96
N LEU A 50 8.29 -8.01 -8.20
CA LEU A 50 8.90 -6.95 -8.99
C LEU A 50 9.59 -5.91 -8.09
N GLN A 51 8.91 -5.47 -7.03
CA GLN A 51 9.38 -4.35 -6.22
C GLN A 51 8.76 -4.33 -4.82
N LEU A 52 9.55 -3.92 -3.81
CA LEU A 52 9.05 -3.43 -2.54
C LEU A 52 8.62 -1.97 -2.69
N VAL A 53 7.32 -1.71 -2.63
CA VAL A 53 6.73 -0.39 -2.92
C VAL A 53 6.69 0.49 -1.69
N LEU A 54 6.25 -0.06 -0.55
CA LEU A 54 6.30 0.62 0.74
C LEU A 54 6.80 -0.36 1.80
N ALA A 55 7.62 0.16 2.71
CA ALA A 55 8.13 -0.54 3.88
C ALA A 55 8.01 0.34 5.12
N PRO A 56 8.19 -0.20 6.34
CA PRO A 56 8.13 0.60 7.57
C PRO A 56 9.04 1.84 7.58
N SER A 57 10.14 1.84 6.81
CA SER A 57 11.00 3.01 6.59
C SER A 57 10.32 4.20 5.90
N ASP A 58 9.19 3.96 5.22
CA ASP A 58 8.39 4.95 4.50
C ASP A 58 7.28 5.57 5.37
N ASP A 59 7.38 5.42 6.70
CA ASP A 59 6.40 5.93 7.67
C ASP A 59 5.00 5.30 7.47
N VAL A 60 4.96 4.01 7.14
CA VAL A 60 3.75 3.17 7.22
C VAL A 60 3.67 2.48 8.59
N GLY A 61 2.47 2.42 9.15
CA GLY A 61 2.15 1.72 10.38
C GLY A 61 1.61 0.31 10.10
N THR A 62 0.58 -0.10 10.84
CA THR A 62 -0.05 -1.41 10.70
C THR A 62 -1.00 -1.45 9.49
N ILE A 63 -0.43 -1.56 8.29
CA ILE A 63 -1.18 -1.57 7.04
C ILE A 63 -2.11 -2.79 6.91
N HIS A 64 -3.27 -2.60 6.28
CA HIS A 64 -4.29 -3.65 6.10
C HIS A 64 -4.77 -3.79 4.66
N ALA A 65 -5.18 -2.69 4.04
CA ALA A 65 -5.67 -2.65 2.66
C ALA A 65 -5.16 -1.41 1.93
N LEU A 66 -5.21 -1.44 0.59
CA LEU A 66 -4.78 -0.35 -0.28
C LEU A 66 -5.77 -0.14 -1.44
N ALA A 67 -5.71 1.04 -2.05
CA ALA A 67 -6.36 1.35 -3.31
C ALA A 67 -5.48 2.30 -4.14
N LEU A 68 -5.39 2.04 -5.46
CA LEU A 68 -4.70 2.92 -6.40
C LEU A 68 -5.71 3.85 -7.07
N GLY A 69 -5.52 5.16 -6.89
CA GLY A 69 -6.31 6.19 -7.56
C GLY A 69 -5.91 6.37 -9.02
N PRO A 70 -6.83 6.85 -9.89
CA PRO A 70 -6.58 7.06 -11.32
C PRO A 70 -5.45 8.07 -11.60
N GLU A 71 -5.15 8.94 -10.64
CA GLU A 71 -4.07 9.93 -10.71
C GLU A 71 -2.70 9.41 -10.24
N GLY A 72 -2.60 8.14 -9.85
CA GLY A 72 -1.34 7.51 -9.41
C GLY A 72 -1.04 7.64 -7.91
N HIS A 73 -2.02 8.04 -7.10
CA HIS A 73 -1.91 8.00 -5.64
C HIS A 73 -2.26 6.62 -5.08
N LEU A 74 -1.52 6.20 -4.06
CA LEU A 74 -1.79 4.98 -3.33
C LEU A 74 -2.37 5.33 -1.96
N ALA A 75 -3.66 5.07 -1.76
CA ALA A 75 -4.29 5.17 -0.46
C ALA A 75 -4.10 3.87 0.31
N VAL A 76 -3.63 3.95 1.55
CA VAL A 76 -3.32 2.81 2.42
C VAL A 76 -4.03 2.98 3.74
N THR A 77 -4.73 1.93 4.17
CA THR A 77 -5.42 1.88 5.46
C THR A 77 -4.50 1.26 6.50
N GLU A 78 -4.42 1.91 7.67
CA GLU A 78 -3.72 1.42 8.85
C GLU A 78 -4.74 1.12 9.95
N PHE A 79 -4.63 -0.07 10.55
CA PHE A 79 -5.49 -0.50 11.64
C PHE A 79 -4.70 -1.24 12.73
N SER A 80 -4.89 -0.86 13.99
CA SER A 80 -4.33 -1.55 15.15
C SER A 80 -5.33 -1.59 16.30
N VAL A 81 -5.59 -2.75 16.90
CA VAL A 81 -6.63 -2.98 17.93
C VAL A 81 -6.52 -2.06 19.17
N GLY A 82 -5.37 -1.42 19.40
CA GLY A 82 -5.17 -0.44 20.46
C GLY A 82 -4.28 0.74 20.06
N GLY A 83 -4.22 1.06 18.76
CA GLY A 83 -3.36 2.12 18.23
C GLY A 83 -4.11 3.13 17.39
N GLU A 84 -3.36 4.05 16.78
CA GLU A 84 -3.91 5.00 15.82
C GLU A 84 -4.37 4.29 14.55
N HIS A 85 -5.52 4.72 14.04
CA HIS A 85 -6.09 4.27 12.78
C HIS A 85 -6.08 5.43 11.80
N CYS A 86 -5.52 5.23 10.63
CA CYS A 86 -5.50 6.30 9.64
C CYS A 86 -5.53 5.76 8.23
N ILE A 87 -5.81 6.67 7.30
CA ILE A 87 -5.57 6.48 5.88
C ILE A 87 -4.40 7.38 5.52
N LYS A 88 -3.37 6.80 4.91
CA LYS A 88 -2.23 7.54 4.36
C LYS A 88 -2.29 7.49 2.84
N ILE A 89 -1.95 8.60 2.20
CA ILE A 89 -1.95 8.73 0.74
C ILE A 89 -0.50 8.96 0.30
N PHE A 90 0.02 8.04 -0.51
CA PHE A 90 1.38 8.05 -1.02
C PHE A 90 1.40 8.42 -2.50
N ARG A 91 2.50 9.04 -2.94
CA ARG A 91 2.79 9.24 -4.35
C ARG A 91 3.43 7.97 -4.90
N TYR A 92 2.61 7.11 -5.51
CA TYR A 92 3.09 5.87 -6.11
C TYR A 92 3.60 6.09 -7.54
N GLN A 93 2.89 6.90 -8.32
CA GLN A 93 3.32 7.33 -9.65
C GLN A 93 3.37 8.86 -9.75
N HIS A 94 3.96 9.34 -10.85
CA HIS A 94 3.95 10.76 -11.17
C HIS A 94 2.51 11.22 -11.41
N CYS A 95 2.05 12.20 -10.62
CA CYS A 95 0.75 12.83 -10.83
C CYS A 95 0.92 14.29 -11.28
N SER A 96 0.02 14.74 -12.14
CA SER A 96 -0.09 16.16 -12.53
C SER A 96 -0.41 17.08 -11.34
N CYS A 97 -1.08 16.54 -10.32
CA CYS A 97 -1.45 17.23 -9.09
C CYS A 97 -0.27 17.77 -8.26
N HIS A 98 0.93 17.24 -8.49
CA HIS A 98 2.14 17.57 -7.72
C HIS A 98 3.35 17.95 -8.59
N GLY A 99 3.16 18.25 -9.88
CA GLY A 99 4.25 18.55 -10.82
C GLY A 99 5.13 19.77 -10.47
N ARG A 100 4.78 20.54 -9.43
CA ARG A 100 5.54 21.70 -8.91
C ARG A 100 5.87 21.62 -7.41
N ALA A 101 5.43 20.59 -6.70
CA ALA A 101 5.58 20.49 -5.24
C ALA A 101 6.81 19.66 -4.86
N THR A 102 7.57 20.08 -3.85
CA THR A 102 8.68 19.28 -3.31
C THR A 102 8.15 17.97 -2.70
N PRO A 103 8.91 16.86 -2.78
CA PRO A 103 8.48 15.52 -2.33
C PRO A 103 8.05 15.40 -0.85
N ALA A 104 8.40 16.37 0.01
CA ALA A 104 8.45 16.17 1.46
C ALA A 104 7.30 16.82 2.26
N SER A 105 6.28 17.42 1.63
CA SER A 105 5.17 18.01 2.39
C SER A 105 4.20 16.94 2.88
N LYS A 106 4.43 16.42 4.09
CA LYS A 106 3.43 15.65 4.83
C LYS A 106 2.32 16.60 5.28
N ARG A 107 1.07 16.32 4.90
CA ARG A 107 -0.11 16.99 5.45
C ARG A 107 -0.91 15.99 6.26
N ARG A 108 -1.26 16.37 7.49
CA ARG A 108 -2.13 15.60 8.38
C ARG A 108 -3.41 16.41 8.59
N SER A 109 -4.57 15.78 8.42
CA SER A 109 -5.84 16.39 8.80
C SER A 109 -5.85 16.65 10.31
N THR A 110 -6.29 17.83 10.73
CA THR A 110 -6.48 18.12 12.16
C THR A 110 -7.69 17.33 12.67
N VAL A 111 -7.51 16.63 13.79
CA VAL A 111 -8.65 16.06 14.52
C VAL A 111 -9.39 17.22 15.17
N SER A 112 -10.62 17.47 14.73
CA SER A 112 -11.51 18.39 15.45
C SER A 112 -11.91 17.68 16.74
N PRO A 113 -11.81 18.29 17.94
CA PRO A 113 -12.30 17.66 19.15
C PRO A 113 -13.78 17.34 18.96
N SER A 114 -14.14 16.08 19.13
CA SER A 114 -15.53 15.65 19.13
C SER A 114 -16.26 16.48 20.18
N VAL A 115 -17.25 17.26 19.76
CA VAL A 115 -18.17 17.92 20.70
C VAL A 115 -18.92 16.79 21.40
N VAL A 116 -18.56 16.55 22.66
CA VAL A 116 -19.30 15.68 23.59
C VAL A 116 -20.52 16.40 24.12
#